data_AF-A0A919FD57-F1
#
_entry.id   AF-A0A919FD57-F1
#
_cell.length_a   1.000
_cell.length_b   1.000
_cell.length_c   1.000
_cell.angle_alpha   90.00
_cell.angle_beta   90.00
_cell.angle_gamma   90.00
#
_symmetry.space_group_name_H-M   'P 1'
#
loop_
_entity.id
_entity.type
_entity.pdbx_description
1 polymer ?
#
loop_
_entity_poly.entity_id
_entity_poly.type
_entity_poly.pdbx_seq_one_letter_code
_entity_poly.pdbx_strand_id
1 'polypeptide(L)'
;MRRRSVAGAPVRPDEDEYPEHEQEGFAAPAPAQPVPAAPPERFRTEFEFELPRGYLDRNGVLHRTGAMRLATARDELMPLIDLRVKNNPAYLTVVLLGSVITRIGSLTDPGGQVVEELFASDLAFLQDFYRRINAEGHTRAAVTCPSCESPFEVDLAGGRLGES
;
A
#
# COMPACT_ATOMS: atom_id res chain seq x y z
N MET A 1 73.34 13.42 -32.94
CA MET A 1 74.47 13.91 -32.11
C MET A 1 73.91 14.67 -30.92
N ARG A 2 74.56 14.53 -29.76
CA ARG A 2 74.15 15.00 -28.44
C ARG A 2 74.01 16.53 -28.33
N ARG A 3 73.14 16.98 -27.40
CA ARG A 3 73.35 17.96 -26.30
C ARG A 3 72.09 18.85 -26.13
N ARG A 4 71.77 19.50 -25.00
CA ARG A 4 71.87 19.32 -23.55
C ARG A 4 71.22 20.59 -22.97
N SER A 5 70.35 20.46 -21.95
CA SER A 5 69.90 21.51 -20.99
C SER A 5 69.07 22.69 -21.56
N VAL A 6 68.23 23.44 -20.81
CA VAL A 6 68.32 23.94 -19.42
C VAL A 6 66.91 24.11 -18.79
N ALA A 7 66.86 24.06 -17.46
CA ALA A 7 65.71 24.30 -16.60
C ALA A 7 65.24 25.78 -16.57
N GLY A 8 63.94 25.99 -16.30
CA GLY A 8 63.35 27.29 -15.97
C GLY A 8 62.52 27.18 -14.67
N ALA A 9 62.76 28.09 -13.74
CA ALA A 9 62.15 28.18 -12.41
C ALA A 9 60.70 28.71 -12.44
N PRO A 10 59.87 28.46 -11.40
CA PRO A 10 58.50 28.95 -11.36
C PRO A 10 58.42 30.40 -10.84
N VAL A 11 57.61 31.20 -11.53
CA VAL A 11 57.21 32.57 -11.17
C VAL A 11 55.98 32.49 -10.25
N ARG A 12 55.97 33.25 -9.14
CA ARG A 12 54.77 33.48 -8.31
C ARG A 12 54.06 34.74 -8.83
N PRO A 13 52.73 34.75 -9.00
CA PRO A 13 52.00 35.98 -9.26
C PRO A 13 51.44 36.60 -7.98
N ASP A 14 51.24 37.91 -8.09
CA ASP A 14 50.99 38.95 -7.09
C ASP A 14 49.69 38.83 -6.27
N GLU A 15 49.74 39.47 -5.10
CA GLU A 15 48.62 39.73 -4.19
C GLU A 15 47.79 40.91 -4.72
N ASP A 16 46.75 40.64 -5.50
CA ASP A 16 45.75 41.64 -5.87
C ASP A 16 44.63 41.70 -4.82
N GLU A 17 44.58 42.89 -4.23
CA GLU A 17 43.62 43.54 -3.34
C GLU A 17 42.14 43.30 -3.74
N TYR A 18 41.37 42.63 -2.87
CA TYR A 18 39.91 42.50 -3.00
C TYR A 18 39.23 43.68 -2.28
N PRO A 19 38.25 44.37 -2.88
CA PRO A 19 37.57 45.48 -2.22
C PRO A 19 36.64 44.96 -1.12
N GLU A 20 36.63 45.66 0.01
CA GLU A 20 35.76 45.36 1.16
C GLU A 20 34.30 45.71 0.81
N HIS A 21 33.48 44.69 0.58
CA HIS A 21 32.03 44.86 0.49
C HIS A 21 31.44 44.96 1.91
N GLU A 22 30.95 46.15 2.27
CA GLU A 22 30.18 46.39 3.50
C GLU A 22 28.97 45.44 3.57
N GLN A 23 28.93 44.63 4.64
CA GLN A 23 27.86 43.68 4.89
C GLN A 23 26.63 44.42 5.43
N GLU A 24 25.69 44.76 4.55
CA GLU A 24 24.34 45.13 4.98
C GLU A 24 23.66 43.89 5.59
N GLY A 25 23.39 43.95 6.89
CA GLY A 25 22.85 42.85 7.68
C GLY A 25 21.48 42.38 7.16
N PHE A 26 21.45 41.19 6.57
CA PHE A 26 20.21 40.45 6.38
C PHE A 26 19.67 40.05 7.76
N ALA A 27 18.59 40.70 8.19
CA ALA A 27 17.86 40.30 9.39
C ALA A 27 17.45 38.83 9.26
N ALA A 28 17.89 38.00 10.20
CA ALA A 28 17.54 36.59 10.24
C ALA A 28 16.01 36.42 10.28
N PRO A 29 15.42 35.53 9.47
CA PRO A 29 14.00 35.24 9.56
C PRO A 29 13.67 34.73 10.96
N ALA A 30 12.60 35.26 11.56
CA ALA A 30 12.10 34.84 12.86
C ALA A 30 11.88 33.31 12.87
N PRO A 31 12.14 32.63 14.01
CA PRO A 31 11.98 31.18 14.09
C PRO A 31 10.54 30.82 13.75
N ALA A 32 10.37 30.01 12.69
CA ALA A 32 9.09 29.44 12.33
C ALA A 32 8.56 28.67 13.55
N GLN A 33 7.38 29.05 14.02
CA GLN A 33 6.72 28.34 15.11
C GLN A 33 6.54 26.87 14.68
N PRO A 34 6.82 25.90 15.56
CA PRO A 34 6.63 24.49 15.23
C PRO A 34 5.15 24.26 14.91
N VAL A 35 4.86 23.98 13.65
CA VAL A 35 3.55 23.48 13.23
C VAL A 35 3.32 22.20 14.03
N PRO A 36 2.23 22.08 14.80
CA PRO A 36 1.98 20.85 15.56
C PRO A 36 1.96 19.68 14.58
N ALA A 37 2.90 18.74 14.76
CA ALA A 37 2.98 17.55 13.96
C ALA A 37 1.62 16.83 14.03
N ALA A 38 0.98 16.64 12.89
CA ALA A 38 -0.20 15.80 12.80
C ALA A 38 0.14 14.44 13.45
N PRO A 39 -0.77 13.84 14.24
CA PRO A 39 -0.52 12.55 14.87
C PRO A 39 -0.08 11.55 13.80
N PRO A 40 0.92 10.70 14.07
CA PRO A 40 1.43 9.77 13.07
C PRO A 40 0.28 8.87 12.61
N GLU A 41 -0.01 8.89 11.30
CA GLU A 41 -0.93 7.93 10.70
C GLU A 41 -0.40 6.53 11.03
N ARG A 42 -1.13 5.80 11.89
CA ARG A 42 -0.74 4.43 12.24
C ARG A 42 -0.85 3.59 10.98
N PHE A 43 0.27 3.03 10.54
CA PHE A 43 0.30 2.11 9.42
C PHE A 43 -0.62 0.91 9.71
N ARG A 44 -1.74 0.83 8.98
CA ARG A 44 -2.74 -0.22 9.15
C ARG A 44 -2.39 -1.39 8.24
N THR A 45 -2.14 -2.56 8.84
CA THR A 45 -1.77 -3.78 8.11
C THR A 45 -2.93 -4.76 7.93
N GLU A 46 -4.08 -4.50 8.56
CA GLU A 46 -5.24 -5.39 8.55
C GLU A 46 -6.54 -4.59 8.39
N PHE A 47 -7.40 -5.06 7.49
CA PHE A 47 -8.62 -4.39 7.07
C PHE A 47 -9.80 -5.32 7.25
N GLU A 48 -10.86 -4.80 7.85
CA GLU A 48 -12.10 -5.55 8.06
C GLU A 48 -12.97 -5.49 6.81
N PHE A 49 -13.74 -6.56 6.60
CA PHE A 49 -14.70 -6.66 5.51
C PHE A 49 -15.98 -7.37 5.97
N GLU A 50 -17.05 -7.20 5.20
CA GLU A 50 -18.28 -7.96 5.34
C GLU A 50 -18.66 -8.62 4.01
N LEU A 51 -18.84 -9.94 4.04
CA LEU A 51 -19.22 -10.73 2.88
C LEU A 51 -20.68 -10.44 2.48
N PRO A 52 -20.95 -10.17 1.19
CA PRO A 52 -22.31 -9.95 0.70
C PRO A 52 -23.32 -11.04 1.07
N ARG A 53 -22.93 -12.33 1.02
CA ARG A 53 -23.77 -13.46 1.45
C ARG A 53 -23.27 -14.07 2.75
N GLY A 54 -21.98 -14.41 2.81
CA GLY A 54 -21.35 -15.02 3.98
C GLY A 54 -20.97 -16.49 3.77
N TYR A 55 -20.07 -16.98 4.62
CA TYR A 55 -19.66 -18.38 4.68
C TYR A 55 -20.55 -19.15 5.66
N LEU A 56 -21.24 -20.19 5.19
CA LEU A 56 -22.02 -21.09 6.05
C LEU A 56 -21.16 -22.29 6.41
N ASP A 57 -20.80 -22.43 7.68
CA ASP A 57 -19.97 -23.54 8.13
C ASP A 57 -20.77 -24.85 8.28
N ARG A 58 -20.05 -25.94 8.59
CA ARG A 58 -20.64 -27.29 8.75
C ARG A 58 -21.59 -27.41 9.94
N ASN A 59 -21.53 -26.50 10.90
CA ASN A 59 -22.42 -26.45 12.05
C ASN A 59 -23.67 -25.59 11.77
N GLY A 60 -23.78 -25.02 10.57
CA GLY A 60 -24.87 -24.13 10.18
C GLY A 60 -24.71 -22.70 10.69
N VAL A 61 -23.51 -22.30 11.12
CA VAL A 61 -23.23 -20.91 11.53
C VAL A 61 -22.86 -20.09 10.31
N LEU A 62 -23.54 -18.95 10.13
CA LEU A 62 -23.27 -18.00 9.05
C LEU A 62 -22.26 -16.94 9.52
N HIS A 63 -21.11 -16.91 8.85
CA HIS A 63 -20.02 -15.96 9.10
C HIS A 63 -19.99 -14.91 7.98
N ARG A 64 -20.22 -13.64 8.32
CA ARG A 64 -20.22 -12.54 7.33
C ARG A 64 -19.07 -11.57 7.50
N THR A 65 -18.71 -11.23 8.72
CA THR A 65 -17.60 -10.32 9.00
C THR A 65 -16.27 -11.04 8.94
N GLY A 66 -15.23 -10.41 8.43
CA GLY A 66 -13.88 -10.97 8.41
C GLY A 66 -12.80 -9.89 8.41
N ALA A 67 -11.56 -10.35 8.34
CA ALA A 67 -10.40 -9.48 8.24
C ALA A 67 -9.36 -10.05 7.28
N MET A 68 -8.68 -9.14 6.58
CA MET A 68 -7.63 -9.44 5.62
C MET A 68 -6.43 -8.55 5.89
N ARG A 69 -5.24 -9.14 5.91
CA ARG A 69 -3.99 -8.39 6.02
C ARG A 69 -3.45 -7.97 4.65
N LEU A 70 -2.58 -6.96 4.65
CA LEU A 70 -1.76 -6.67 3.48
C LEU A 70 -0.94 -7.91 3.11
N ALA A 71 -0.84 -8.13 1.81
CA ALA A 71 -0.03 -9.17 1.23
C ALA A 71 1.45 -8.81 1.35
N THR A 72 2.24 -9.84 1.63
CA THR A 72 3.69 -9.75 1.56
C THR A 72 4.18 -10.29 0.22
N ALA A 73 5.42 -10.00 -0.14
CA ALA A 73 6.05 -10.60 -1.32
C ALA A 73 6.00 -12.15 -1.29
N ARG A 74 5.99 -12.76 -0.10
CA ARG A 74 5.85 -14.21 0.04
C ARG A 74 4.47 -14.69 -0.44
N ASP A 75 3.42 -13.96 -0.11
CA ASP A 75 2.03 -14.31 -0.47
C ASP A 75 1.79 -14.22 -1.98
N GLU A 76 2.55 -13.36 -2.68
CA GLU A 76 2.50 -13.23 -4.14
C GLU A 76 3.30 -14.32 -4.87
N LEU A 77 4.41 -14.78 -4.28
CA LEU A 77 5.33 -15.72 -4.92
C LEU A 77 5.02 -17.18 -4.63
N MET A 78 4.62 -17.51 -3.39
CA MET A 78 4.33 -18.90 -3.00
C MET A 78 3.21 -19.57 -3.79
N PRO A 79 2.11 -18.89 -4.18
CA PRO A 79 1.06 -19.52 -4.99
C PRO A 79 1.55 -20.00 -6.36
N LEU A 80 2.57 -19.36 -6.94
CA LEU A 80 3.08 -19.69 -8.28
C LEU A 80 3.81 -21.05 -8.33
N ILE A 81 4.22 -21.56 -7.17
CA ILE A 81 4.86 -22.89 -7.06
C ILE A 81 3.87 -24.00 -6.66
N ASP A 82 2.65 -23.66 -6.21
CA ASP A 82 1.60 -24.61 -5.84
C ASP A 82 1.19 -25.48 -7.05
N LEU A 83 1.15 -26.80 -6.85
CA LEU A 83 0.82 -27.76 -7.92
C LEU A 83 -0.60 -27.58 -8.46
N ARG A 84 -1.57 -27.18 -7.62
CA ARG A 84 -2.94 -26.92 -8.05
C ARG A 84 -3.00 -25.71 -8.97
N VAL A 85 -2.25 -24.66 -8.66
CA VAL A 85 -2.15 -23.45 -9.50
C VAL A 85 -1.43 -23.75 -10.82
N LYS A 86 -0.36 -24.55 -10.79
CA LYS A 86 0.32 -25.00 -12.03
C LYS A 86 -0.60 -25.81 -12.94
N ASN A 87 -1.41 -26.68 -12.36
CA ASN A 87 -2.36 -27.51 -13.10
C ASN A 87 -3.59 -26.71 -13.57
N ASN A 88 -4.00 -25.71 -12.80
CA ASN A 88 -5.13 -24.84 -13.09
C ASN A 88 -4.85 -23.41 -12.58
N PRO A 89 -4.45 -22.48 -13.48
CA PRO A 89 -4.16 -21.09 -13.10
C PRO A 89 -5.34 -20.35 -12.44
N ALA A 90 -6.59 -20.79 -12.68
CA ALA A 90 -7.76 -20.20 -12.03
C ALA A 90 -7.75 -20.37 -10.50
N TYR A 91 -6.94 -21.29 -9.98
CA TYR A 91 -6.82 -21.56 -8.55
C TYR A 91 -5.92 -20.56 -7.81
N LEU A 92 -5.19 -19.70 -8.54
CA LEU A 92 -4.30 -18.69 -7.97
C LEU A 92 -5.04 -17.80 -6.96
N THR A 93 -6.20 -17.27 -7.35
CA THR A 93 -7.01 -16.39 -6.49
C THR A 93 -7.37 -17.05 -5.17
N VAL A 94 -7.72 -18.33 -5.18
CA VAL A 94 -8.09 -19.08 -3.98
C VAL A 94 -6.90 -19.22 -3.03
N VAL A 95 -5.74 -19.62 -3.55
CA VAL A 95 -4.52 -19.82 -2.74
C VAL A 95 -4.04 -18.49 -2.15
N LEU A 96 -4.06 -17.44 -2.95
CA LEU A 96 -3.68 -16.09 -2.53
C LEU A 96 -4.64 -15.56 -1.47
N LEU A 97 -5.96 -15.60 -1.69
CA LEU A 97 -6.93 -15.14 -0.68
C LEU A 97 -6.84 -15.97 0.60
N GLY A 98 -6.64 -17.27 0.50
CA GLY A 98 -6.46 -18.15 1.65
C GLY A 98 -5.20 -17.87 2.49
N SER A 99 -4.19 -17.18 1.96
CA SER A 99 -2.98 -16.83 2.70
C SER A 99 -3.06 -15.49 3.42
N VAL A 100 -3.96 -14.60 2.98
CA VAL A 100 -4.07 -13.21 3.45
C VAL A 100 -5.31 -12.93 4.28
N ILE A 101 -6.34 -13.78 4.20
CA ILE A 101 -7.50 -13.71 5.09
C ILE A 101 -7.09 -14.26 6.46
N THR A 102 -7.14 -13.40 7.48
CA THR A 102 -6.77 -13.72 8.87
C THR A 102 -7.98 -14.24 9.65
N ARG A 103 -9.19 -13.82 9.28
CA ARG A 103 -10.42 -14.20 9.99
C ARG A 103 -11.66 -14.17 9.10
N ILE A 104 -12.56 -15.16 9.29
CA ILE A 104 -13.95 -15.13 8.82
C ILE A 104 -14.85 -15.54 10.00
N GLY A 105 -15.60 -14.59 10.54
CA GLY A 105 -16.41 -14.76 11.75
C GLY A 105 -15.56 -15.26 12.92
N SER A 106 -15.86 -16.45 13.41
CA SER A 106 -15.08 -17.09 14.49
C SER A 106 -13.90 -17.94 13.99
N LEU A 107 -13.71 -18.08 12.67
CA LEU A 107 -12.64 -18.89 12.08
C LEU A 107 -11.37 -18.04 11.96
N THR A 108 -10.31 -18.43 12.66
CA THR A 108 -8.97 -17.84 12.56
C THR A 108 -8.14 -18.60 11.53
N ASP A 109 -7.41 -17.88 10.67
CA ASP A 109 -6.59 -18.45 9.59
C ASP A 109 -7.35 -19.52 8.78
N PRO A 110 -8.51 -19.17 8.19
CA PRO A 110 -9.42 -20.13 7.57
C PRO A 110 -8.81 -20.91 6.39
N GLY A 111 -7.77 -20.37 5.76
CA GLY A 111 -7.04 -21.01 4.67
C GLY A 111 -7.83 -21.13 3.37
N GLY A 112 -7.23 -21.79 2.37
CA GLY A 112 -7.80 -21.90 1.03
C GLY A 112 -9.11 -22.69 0.96
N GLN A 113 -9.28 -23.73 1.79
CA GLN A 113 -10.48 -24.57 1.74
C GLN A 113 -11.76 -23.79 2.01
N VAL A 114 -11.75 -22.87 2.97
CA VAL A 114 -12.92 -22.01 3.24
C VAL A 114 -13.21 -21.11 2.04
N VAL A 115 -12.18 -20.57 1.39
CA VAL A 115 -12.31 -19.73 0.21
C VAL A 115 -12.93 -20.51 -0.98
N GLU A 116 -12.60 -21.79 -1.12
CA GLU A 116 -13.19 -22.69 -2.14
C GLU A 116 -14.69 -22.93 -1.93
N GLU A 117 -15.14 -22.87 -0.68
CA GLU A 117 -16.54 -23.11 -0.29
C GLU A 117 -17.40 -21.82 -0.32
N LEU A 118 -16.81 -20.66 -0.65
CA LEU A 118 -17.55 -19.39 -0.74
C LEU A 118 -18.49 -19.33 -1.94
N PHE A 119 -19.57 -18.54 -1.81
CA PHE A 119 -20.38 -18.16 -2.95
C PHE A 119 -19.57 -17.34 -3.96
N ALA A 120 -19.87 -17.48 -5.25
CA ALA A 120 -19.16 -16.75 -6.32
C ALA A 120 -19.17 -15.21 -6.13
N SER A 121 -20.24 -14.64 -5.57
CA SER A 121 -20.27 -13.20 -5.24
C SER A 121 -19.29 -12.80 -4.16
N ASP A 122 -19.10 -13.65 -3.17
CA ASP A 122 -18.25 -13.38 -2.02
C ASP A 122 -16.79 -13.53 -2.41
N LEU A 123 -16.48 -14.53 -3.25
CA LEU A 123 -15.16 -14.68 -3.85
C LEU A 123 -14.80 -13.44 -4.71
N ALA A 124 -15.72 -12.97 -5.56
CA ALA A 124 -15.52 -11.78 -6.36
C ALA A 124 -15.30 -10.53 -5.49
N PHE A 125 -16.12 -10.34 -4.45
CA PHE A 125 -15.97 -9.26 -3.49
C PHE A 125 -14.59 -9.28 -2.82
N LEU A 126 -14.13 -10.44 -2.33
CA LEU A 126 -12.82 -10.57 -1.69
C LEU A 126 -11.66 -10.33 -2.64
N GLN A 127 -11.79 -10.75 -3.90
CA GLN A 127 -10.79 -10.46 -4.94
C GLN A 127 -10.67 -8.95 -5.19
N ASP A 128 -11.79 -8.24 -5.27
CA ASP A 128 -11.79 -6.78 -5.42
C ASP A 128 -11.24 -6.07 -4.18
N PHE A 129 -11.62 -6.53 -2.98
CA PHE A 129 -11.12 -6.02 -1.72
C PHE A 129 -9.59 -6.18 -1.61
N TYR A 130 -9.07 -7.38 -1.96
CA TYR A 130 -7.64 -7.65 -1.99
C TYR A 130 -6.88 -6.69 -2.90
N ARG A 131 -7.35 -6.54 -4.15
CA ARG A 131 -6.72 -5.65 -5.13
C ARG A 131 -6.61 -4.24 -4.57
N ARG A 132 -7.69 -3.75 -3.97
CA ARG A 132 -7.76 -2.41 -3.43
C ARG A 132 -6.79 -2.19 -2.27
N ILE A 133 -6.86 -3.00 -1.22
CA ILE A 133 -6.04 -2.74 -0.02
C ILE A 133 -4.54 -2.84 -0.33
N ASN A 134 -4.15 -3.68 -1.30
CA ASN A 134 -2.75 -3.88 -1.69
C ASN A 134 -2.25 -2.91 -2.78
N ALA A 135 -3.14 -2.26 -3.55
CA ALA A 135 -2.76 -1.25 -4.54
C ALA A 135 -2.87 0.18 -4.00
N GLU A 136 -3.90 0.46 -3.20
CA GLU A 136 -4.29 1.82 -2.80
C GLU A 136 -4.05 2.09 -1.29
N GLY A 137 -3.84 1.04 -0.49
CA GLY A 137 -3.56 1.15 0.96
C GLY A 137 -4.79 1.53 1.81
N HIS A 138 -5.98 1.58 1.22
CA HIS A 138 -7.25 1.91 1.90
C HIS A 138 -8.42 1.09 1.37
N THR A 139 -9.57 1.11 2.05
CA THR A 139 -10.80 0.37 1.66
C THR A 139 -11.79 1.19 0.84
N ARG A 140 -11.48 2.46 0.54
CA ARG A 140 -12.40 3.40 -0.14
C ARG A 140 -12.47 3.16 -1.65
N ALA A 141 -13.68 3.20 -2.21
CA ALA A 141 -13.94 3.13 -3.65
C ALA A 141 -14.38 4.44 -4.25
N ALA A 142 -13.58 4.96 -5.18
CA ALA A 142 -14.06 5.86 -6.21
C ALA A 142 -15.10 5.11 -7.06
N VAL A 143 -16.36 5.51 -6.93
CA VAL A 143 -17.47 5.07 -7.78
C VAL A 143 -18.08 6.27 -8.47
N THR A 144 -18.44 6.10 -9.74
CA THR A 144 -19.15 7.14 -10.50
C THR A 144 -20.63 6.77 -10.54
N CYS A 145 -21.51 7.67 -10.10
CA CYS A 145 -22.94 7.43 -10.16
C CYS A 145 -23.41 7.33 -11.62
N PRO A 146 -24.04 6.23 -12.08
CA PRO A 146 -24.49 6.10 -13.47
C PRO A 146 -25.67 7.02 -13.81
N SER A 147 -26.34 7.61 -12.81
CA SER A 147 -27.50 8.48 -13.03
C SER A 147 -27.16 9.95 -13.17
N CYS A 148 -26.06 10.42 -12.55
CA CYS A 148 -25.70 11.84 -12.54
C CYS A 148 -24.20 12.09 -12.76
N GLU A 149 -23.43 11.04 -13.05
CA GLU A 149 -21.99 11.07 -13.37
C GLU A 149 -21.10 11.70 -12.29
N SER A 150 -21.65 11.97 -11.11
CA SER A 150 -20.90 12.52 -9.99
C SER A 150 -20.03 11.42 -9.34
N PRO A 151 -18.72 11.63 -9.19
CA PRO A 151 -17.86 10.71 -8.46
C PRO A 151 -18.10 10.82 -6.95
N PHE A 152 -18.08 9.70 -6.24
CA PHE A 152 -18.12 9.65 -4.79
C PHE A 152 -17.29 8.47 -4.26
N GLU A 153 -16.90 8.55 -2.99
CA GLU A 153 -16.12 7.50 -2.31
C GLU A 153 -17.03 6.64 -1.44
N VAL A 154 -16.97 5.32 -1.57
CA VAL A 154 -17.67 4.37 -0.69
C VAL A 154 -16.69 3.56 0.14
N ASP A 155 -16.94 3.40 1.43
CA ASP A 155 -16.12 2.50 2.26
C ASP A 155 -16.63 1.06 2.15
N LEU A 156 -15.79 0.18 1.61
CA LEU A 156 -16.11 -1.24 1.47
C LEU A 156 -15.93 -2.04 2.76
N ALA A 157 -15.42 -1.43 3.84
CA ALA A 157 -15.20 -2.08 5.13
C ALA A 157 -16.49 -2.39 5.94
N GLY A 158 -17.68 -2.32 5.33
CA GLY A 158 -18.92 -2.75 5.96
C GLY A 158 -19.74 -1.65 6.67
N GLY A 159 -19.76 -0.43 6.14
CA GLY A 159 -20.66 0.63 6.61
C GLY A 159 -21.91 0.76 5.74
N ARG A 160 -23.11 0.59 6.30
CA ARG A 160 -24.36 1.08 5.67
C ARG A 160 -24.18 2.56 5.32
N LEU A 161 -24.19 2.87 4.04
CA LEU A 161 -24.18 4.25 3.55
C LEU A 161 -25.61 4.80 3.62
N GLY A 162 -25.81 5.84 4.44
CA GLY A 162 -26.92 6.79 4.28
C GLY A 162 -28.28 6.35 4.84
N GLU A 163 -28.46 6.51 6.16
CA GLU A 163 -29.76 6.84 6.74
C GLU A 163 -29.72 8.33 7.09
N SER A 164 -30.32 9.19 6.26
CA SER A 164 -30.71 10.57 6.57
C SER A 164 -31.81 11.01 5.62
#